data_AF-A0A7V8Z0E7-F1
#
_entry.id   AF-A0A7V8Z0E7-F1
#
_cell.length_a   1.000
_cell.length_b   1.000
_cell.length_c   1.000
_cell.angle_alpha   90.00
_cell.angle_beta   90.00
_cell.angle_gamma   90.00
#
_symmetry.space_group_name_H-M   'P 1'
#
loop_
_entity.id
_entity.type
_entity.pdbx_description
1 polymer ?
#
loop_
_entity_poly.entity_id
_entity_poly.type
_entity_poly.pdbx_seq_one_letter_code
_entity_poly.pdbx_strand_id
1 'polypeptide(L)'
;MNKIAEMFCRTALKLCVVSLLASATSAQQPVADENDKYKISAQFLAGIEEQLWEDIDSEKRFYLTTKAAPAAFKAGDMKKAKSYSYDLLKQAETWKTNWNYGNAIHVANLVLGRIAMANGAVDEAKRFLLEAGKTSGSPQLNSFGPNMLLARELLEKGERETVIRYFELCAKFWDRKFSKLDGWKVVVKKGDIPEFGPNLLYQL
;
A
#
# COMPACT_ATOMS: atom_id res chain seq x y z
N MET A 1 -5.70 57.92 -62.25
CA MET A 1 -5.46 57.26 -63.55
C MET A 1 -5.02 55.83 -63.23
N ASN A 2 -5.92 54.83 -63.31
CA ASN A 2 -5.98 53.76 -64.34
C ASN A 2 -4.61 53.11 -64.62
N LYS A 3 -4.35 51.79 -64.63
CA LYS A 3 -5.06 50.49 -64.62
C LYS A 3 -3.93 49.43 -64.40
N ILE A 4 -4.01 48.43 -63.52
CA ILE A 4 -4.59 47.08 -63.68
C ILE A 4 -4.22 46.35 -64.98
N ALA A 5 -3.62 45.15 -64.84
CA ALA A 5 -3.60 43.93 -65.71
C ALA A 5 -2.15 43.40 -65.89
N GLU A 6 -1.77 42.27 -65.26
CA GLU A 6 -1.81 40.88 -65.82
C GLU A 6 -0.77 40.63 -66.93
N MET A 7 -0.10 39.50 -67.11
CA MET A 7 -0.02 38.16 -66.52
C MET A 7 1.05 37.40 -67.35
N PHE A 8 1.44 36.19 -66.92
CA PHE A 8 2.37 35.21 -67.51
C PHE A 8 3.84 35.40 -67.05
N CYS A 9 4.55 34.39 -66.53
CA CYS A 9 4.53 32.98 -66.89
C CYS A 9 5.32 32.14 -65.86
N ARG A 10 4.76 30.97 -65.48
CA ARG A 10 5.44 29.71 -65.14
C ARG A 10 6.14 29.49 -63.77
N THR A 11 5.46 28.66 -62.98
CA THR A 11 5.96 27.38 -62.45
C THR A 11 7.11 27.37 -61.44
N ALA A 12 6.80 27.22 -60.15
CA ALA A 12 7.47 26.26 -59.26
C ALA A 12 6.79 26.16 -57.88
N LEU A 13 6.31 24.96 -57.58
CA LEU A 13 6.35 24.30 -56.26
C LEU A 13 5.68 25.01 -55.05
N LYS A 14 4.37 24.77 -54.89
CA LYS A 14 3.68 24.85 -53.59
C LYS A 14 4.20 23.73 -52.68
N LEU A 15 5.10 24.04 -51.75
CA LEU A 15 5.35 23.18 -50.59
C LEU A 15 4.25 23.45 -49.55
N CYS A 16 3.19 22.65 -49.61
CA CYS A 16 2.13 22.64 -48.60
C CYS A 16 2.69 21.92 -47.37
N VAL A 17 3.05 22.66 -46.32
CA VAL A 17 3.38 22.09 -45.01
C VAL A 17 2.07 21.63 -44.39
N VAL A 18 1.67 20.39 -44.68
CA VAL A 18 0.61 19.72 -43.94
C VAL A 18 1.20 19.27 -42.62
N SER A 19 0.96 20.04 -41.58
CA SER A 19 1.16 19.64 -40.19
C SER A 19 0.21 18.50 -39.86
N LEU A 20 0.66 17.26 -40.04
CA LEU A 20 -0.01 16.09 -39.48
C LEU A 20 0.20 16.12 -37.96
N LEU A 21 -0.83 16.57 -37.25
CA LEU A 21 -0.96 16.32 -35.81
C LEU A 21 -1.13 14.81 -35.63
N ALA A 22 -0.06 14.13 -35.22
CA ALA A 22 -0.15 12.79 -34.68
C ALA A 22 -0.97 12.88 -33.39
N SER A 23 -2.23 12.48 -33.45
CA SER A 23 -3.02 12.22 -32.25
C SER A 23 -2.39 11.02 -31.56
N ALA A 24 -1.59 11.26 -30.53
CA ALA A 24 -1.10 10.23 -29.64
C ALA A 24 -2.34 9.58 -29.00
N THR A 25 -2.72 8.41 -29.50
CA THR A 25 -3.65 7.52 -28.83
C THR A 25 -3.00 7.20 -27.50
N SER A 26 -3.57 7.67 -26.38
CA SER A 26 -3.12 7.21 -25.07
C SER A 26 -3.30 5.70 -25.05
N ALA A 27 -2.21 4.95 -25.06
CA ALA A 27 -2.25 3.54 -24.77
C ALA A 27 -2.79 3.40 -23.34
N GLN A 28 -4.08 3.06 -23.21
CA GLN A 28 -4.62 2.55 -21.95
C GLN A 28 -3.70 1.39 -21.54
N GLN A 29 -3.00 1.53 -20.41
CA GLN A 29 -2.29 0.40 -19.82
C GLN A 29 -3.29 -0.72 -19.56
N PRO A 30 -2.96 -1.99 -19.83
CA PRO A 30 -3.86 -3.09 -19.54
C PRO A 30 -4.12 -3.13 -18.04
N VAL A 31 -5.36 -2.88 -17.64
CA VAL A 31 -5.82 -3.10 -16.28
C VAL A 31 -5.84 -4.61 -16.09
N ALA A 32 -4.90 -5.16 -15.31
CA ALA A 32 -4.85 -6.58 -15.01
C ALA A 32 -6.22 -7.04 -14.46
N ASP A 33 -6.69 -8.21 -14.92
CA ASP A 33 -7.94 -8.81 -14.41
C ASP A 33 -7.82 -9.00 -12.89
N GLU A 34 -8.89 -8.73 -12.14
CA GLU A 34 -8.90 -8.91 -10.69
C GLU A 34 -8.55 -10.35 -10.32
N ASN A 35 -8.97 -11.32 -11.15
CA ASN A 35 -8.60 -12.73 -11.02
C ASN A 35 -7.09 -12.98 -11.19
N ASP A 36 -6.40 -12.23 -12.05
CA ASP A 36 -4.95 -12.38 -12.24
C ASP A 36 -4.18 -11.96 -10.99
N LYS A 37 -4.65 -10.93 -10.27
CA LYS A 37 -4.01 -10.46 -9.03
C LYS A 37 -4.09 -11.49 -7.90
N TYR A 38 -5.24 -12.14 -7.72
CA TYR A 38 -5.37 -13.22 -6.72
C TYR A 38 -4.47 -14.39 -7.07
N LYS A 39 -4.41 -14.77 -8.35
CA LYS A 39 -3.56 -15.87 -8.84
C LYS A 39 -2.07 -15.61 -8.60
N ILE A 40 -1.58 -14.41 -8.92
CA ILE A 40 -0.18 -14.02 -8.68
C ILE A 40 0.13 -14.06 -7.18
N SER A 41 -0.79 -13.56 -6.34
CA SER A 41 -0.61 -13.55 -4.88
C SER A 41 -0.62 -14.96 -4.30
N ALA A 42 -1.46 -15.85 -4.83
CA ALA A 42 -1.51 -17.26 -4.44
C ALA A 42 -0.23 -18.01 -4.84
N GLN A 43 0.31 -17.76 -6.04
CA GLN A 43 1.61 -18.32 -6.47
C GLN A 43 2.76 -17.82 -5.58
N PHE A 44 2.77 -16.52 -5.26
CA PHE A 44 3.76 -15.96 -4.35
C PHE A 44 3.67 -16.57 -2.94
N LEU A 45 2.45 -16.74 -2.41
CA LEU A 45 2.23 -17.44 -1.15
C LEU A 45 2.75 -18.87 -1.21
N ALA A 46 2.42 -19.63 -2.26
CA ALA A 46 2.86 -21.02 -2.40
C ALA A 46 4.39 -21.16 -2.35
N GLY A 47 5.13 -20.24 -2.97
CA GLY A 47 6.60 -20.24 -2.90
C GLY A 47 7.16 -19.88 -1.51
N ILE A 48 6.43 -19.11 -0.69
CA ILE A 48 6.78 -18.89 0.72
C ILE A 48 6.49 -20.16 1.54
N GLU A 49 5.34 -20.79 1.28
CA GLU A 49 4.88 -22.00 1.95
C GLU A 49 5.82 -23.18 1.70
N GLU A 50 6.29 -23.38 0.47
CA GLU A 50 7.31 -24.40 0.16
C GLU A 50 8.54 -24.28 1.07
N GLN A 51 9.05 -23.06 1.28
CA GLN A 51 10.20 -22.80 2.15
C GLN A 51 9.89 -22.99 3.64
N LEU A 52 8.64 -22.81 4.07
CA LEU A 52 8.25 -22.99 5.46
C LEU A 52 8.17 -24.47 5.87
N TRP A 53 8.03 -25.39 4.89
CA TRP A 53 7.86 -26.83 5.11
C TRP A 53 9.21 -27.54 5.23
N GLU A 54 10.29 -26.90 4.77
CA GLU A 54 11.65 -27.30 5.07
C GLU A 54 11.92 -27.16 6.59
N ASP A 55 12.85 -27.98 7.13
CA ASP A 55 13.37 -27.84 8.50
C ASP A 55 14.24 -26.57 8.60
N ILE A 56 13.59 -25.42 8.53
CA ILE A 56 14.23 -24.11 8.51
C ILE A 56 14.48 -23.59 9.92
N ASP A 57 15.58 -22.85 10.03
CA ASP A 57 15.87 -22.08 11.23
C ASP A 57 14.71 -21.14 11.62
N SER A 58 14.50 -21.02 12.93
CA SER A 58 13.40 -20.28 13.55
C SER A 58 13.40 -18.78 13.22
N GLU A 59 14.55 -18.17 12.98
CA GLU A 59 14.65 -16.76 12.57
C GLU A 59 14.21 -16.59 11.10
N LYS A 60 14.65 -17.50 10.22
CA LYS A 60 14.19 -17.53 8.82
C LYS A 60 12.68 -17.72 8.76
N ARG A 61 12.12 -18.60 9.59
CA ARG A 61 10.67 -18.79 9.73
C ARG A 61 9.97 -17.47 10.09
N PHE A 62 10.50 -16.73 11.06
CA PHE A 62 9.95 -15.43 11.47
C PHE A 62 9.87 -14.41 10.32
N TYR A 63 10.92 -14.34 9.51
CA TYR A 63 10.94 -13.47 8.33
C TYR A 63 9.95 -13.93 7.25
N LEU A 64 9.84 -15.23 7.00
CA LEU A 64 8.90 -15.79 6.03
C LEU A 64 7.46 -15.60 6.49
N THR A 65 7.14 -15.83 7.76
CA THR A 65 5.79 -15.59 8.30
C THR A 65 5.38 -14.12 8.17
N THR A 66 6.33 -13.18 8.32
CA THR A 66 6.09 -11.74 8.08
C THR A 66 5.62 -11.46 6.65
N LYS A 67 6.08 -12.24 5.67
CA LYS A 67 5.65 -12.13 4.26
C LYS A 67 4.39 -12.94 3.96
N ALA A 68 4.23 -14.10 4.61
CA ALA A 68 3.12 -15.03 4.37
C ALA A 68 1.76 -14.42 4.75
N ALA A 69 1.66 -13.71 5.87
CA ALA A 69 0.40 -13.11 6.33
C ALA A 69 -0.25 -12.16 5.30
N PRO A 70 0.43 -11.11 4.79
CA PRO A 70 -0.15 -10.25 3.76
C PRO A 70 -0.32 -10.95 2.40
N ALA A 71 0.58 -11.89 2.05
CA ALA A 71 0.44 -12.68 0.82
C ALA A 71 -0.83 -13.53 0.82
N ALA A 72 -1.13 -14.20 1.94
CA ALA A 72 -2.36 -14.98 2.11
C ALA A 72 -3.61 -14.11 2.05
N PHE A 73 -3.58 -12.91 2.67
CA PHE A 73 -4.69 -11.97 2.58
C PHE A 73 -4.92 -11.54 1.12
N LYS A 74 -3.87 -11.18 0.39
CA LYS A 74 -3.93 -10.79 -1.03
C LYS A 74 -4.38 -11.93 -1.94
N ALA A 75 -4.10 -13.17 -1.58
CA ALA A 75 -4.58 -14.36 -2.28
C ALA A 75 -6.06 -14.67 -2.00
N GLY A 76 -6.72 -13.92 -1.11
CA GLY A 76 -8.10 -14.17 -0.68
C GLY A 76 -8.24 -15.30 0.34
N ASP A 77 -7.14 -15.91 0.80
CA ASP A 77 -7.16 -16.96 1.81
C ASP A 77 -7.16 -16.35 3.22
N MET A 78 -8.35 -15.90 3.64
CA MET A 78 -8.55 -15.25 4.94
C MET A 78 -8.20 -16.17 6.12
N LYS A 79 -8.36 -17.50 5.96
CA LYS A 79 -8.05 -18.47 7.01
C LYS A 79 -6.54 -18.55 7.23
N LYS A 80 -5.76 -18.69 6.16
CA LYS A 80 -4.30 -18.68 6.25
C LYS A 80 -3.76 -17.33 6.70
N ALA A 81 -4.30 -16.23 6.17
CA ALA A 81 -3.91 -14.89 6.59
C ALA A 81 -4.06 -14.70 8.10
N LYS A 82 -5.21 -15.11 8.66
CA LYS A 82 -5.46 -15.07 10.11
C LYS A 82 -4.46 -15.96 10.87
N SER A 83 -4.22 -17.19 10.41
CA SER A 83 -3.27 -18.10 11.05
C SER A 83 -1.86 -17.50 11.10
N TYR A 84 -1.33 -17.09 9.94
CA TYR A 84 0.01 -16.51 9.85
C TYR A 84 0.16 -15.23 10.67
N SER A 85 -0.87 -14.39 10.75
CA SER A 85 -0.83 -13.21 11.61
C SER A 85 -0.71 -13.57 13.10
N TYR A 86 -1.49 -14.54 13.60
CA TYR A 86 -1.36 -14.96 14.99
C TYR A 86 -0.04 -15.67 15.28
N ASP A 87 0.41 -16.53 14.36
CA ASP A 87 1.72 -17.17 14.46
C ASP A 87 2.86 -16.14 14.46
N LEU A 88 2.72 -15.06 13.68
CA LEU A 88 3.69 -13.98 13.64
C LEU A 88 3.75 -13.19 14.94
N LEU A 89 2.60 -12.90 15.56
CA LEU A 89 2.55 -12.27 16.89
C LEU A 89 3.21 -13.15 17.95
N LYS A 90 2.93 -14.47 17.93
CA LYS A 90 3.56 -15.43 18.84
C LYS A 90 5.07 -15.48 18.66
N GLN A 91 5.56 -15.50 17.42
CA GLN A 91 7.00 -15.47 17.15
C GLN A 91 7.63 -14.16 17.63
N ALA A 92 6.96 -13.01 17.48
CA ALA A 92 7.46 -11.72 17.94
C ALA A 92 7.72 -11.69 19.46
N GLU A 93 6.98 -12.46 20.27
CA GLU A 93 7.24 -12.59 21.72
C GLU A 93 8.63 -13.17 22.03
N THR A 94 9.15 -14.00 21.13
CA THR A 94 10.49 -14.63 21.25
C THR A 94 11.58 -13.71 20.70
N TRP A 95 11.28 -12.94 19.65
CA TRP A 95 12.25 -12.16 18.87
C TRP A 95 12.25 -10.65 19.19
N LYS A 96 12.08 -10.26 20.46
CA LYS A 96 11.89 -8.86 20.87
C LYS A 96 13.04 -7.90 20.49
N THR A 97 14.25 -8.40 20.35
CA THR A 97 15.44 -7.60 19.98
C THR A 97 15.79 -7.68 18.50
N ASN A 98 15.05 -8.49 17.73
CA ASN A 98 15.29 -8.67 16.30
C ASN A 98 14.85 -7.42 15.53
N TRP A 99 15.57 -7.07 14.46
CA TRP A 99 15.26 -5.90 13.62
C TRP A 99 13.85 -5.94 13.01
N ASN A 100 13.32 -7.16 12.81
CA ASN A 100 12.00 -7.40 12.24
C ASN A 100 10.87 -7.39 13.29
N TYR A 101 11.19 -7.35 14.59
CA TYR A 101 10.20 -7.36 15.68
C TYR A 101 9.07 -6.36 15.44
N GLY A 102 9.44 -5.11 15.12
CA GLY A 102 8.44 -4.08 14.94
C GLY A 102 7.59 -4.23 13.68
N ASN A 103 8.17 -4.77 12.60
CA ASN A 103 7.43 -5.11 11.38
C ASN A 103 6.43 -6.23 11.65
N ALA A 104 6.82 -7.25 12.40
CA ALA A 104 5.98 -8.41 12.72
C ALA A 104 4.69 -7.99 13.44
N ILE A 105 4.81 -7.18 14.50
CA ILE A 105 3.66 -6.65 15.24
C ILE A 105 2.77 -5.81 14.33
N HIS A 106 3.38 -4.93 13.54
CA HIS A 106 2.64 -4.01 12.69
C HIS A 106 1.86 -4.75 11.59
N VAL A 107 2.54 -5.59 10.80
CA VAL A 107 1.96 -6.35 9.69
C VAL A 107 0.89 -7.31 10.17
N ALA A 108 1.14 -8.08 11.24
CA ALA A 108 0.17 -9.04 11.75
C ALA A 108 -1.15 -8.35 12.13
N ASN A 109 -1.06 -7.26 12.89
CA ASN A 109 -2.24 -6.51 13.32
C ASN A 109 -2.94 -5.82 12.15
N LEU A 110 -2.21 -5.27 11.18
CA LEU A 110 -2.86 -4.71 9.99
C LEU A 110 -3.64 -5.76 9.21
N VAL A 111 -3.07 -6.96 8.98
CA VAL A 111 -3.79 -8.05 8.29
C VAL A 111 -5.02 -8.48 9.08
N LEU A 112 -4.92 -8.67 10.40
CA LEU A 112 -6.06 -9.00 11.26
C LEU A 112 -7.16 -7.92 11.23
N GLY A 113 -6.75 -6.64 11.26
CA GLY A 113 -7.69 -5.52 11.14
C GLY A 113 -8.40 -5.47 9.79
N ARG A 114 -7.71 -5.80 8.70
CA ARG A 114 -8.33 -5.86 7.36
C ARG A 114 -9.25 -7.06 7.19
N ILE A 115 -8.94 -8.20 7.82
CA ILE A 115 -9.87 -9.33 7.93
C ILE A 115 -11.12 -8.92 8.70
N ALA A 116 -10.97 -8.17 9.80
CA ALA A 116 -12.10 -7.63 10.55
C ALA A 116 -12.95 -6.66 9.71
N MET A 117 -12.32 -5.77 8.94
CA MET A 117 -13.02 -4.89 7.99
C MET A 117 -13.81 -5.67 6.95
N ALA A 118 -13.23 -6.72 6.37
CA ALA A 118 -13.91 -7.57 5.39
C ALA A 118 -15.16 -8.28 5.96
N ASN A 119 -15.17 -8.55 7.27
CA ASN A 119 -16.30 -9.13 7.99
C ASN A 119 -17.27 -8.09 8.57
N GLY A 120 -17.07 -6.79 8.29
CA GLY A 120 -17.88 -5.70 8.86
C GLY A 120 -17.63 -5.41 10.35
N ALA A 121 -16.61 -6.03 10.96
CA ALA A 121 -16.26 -5.87 12.36
C ALA A 121 -15.37 -4.63 12.59
N VAL A 122 -15.96 -3.44 12.43
CA VAL A 122 -15.24 -2.14 12.48
C VAL A 122 -14.55 -1.91 13.82
N ASP A 123 -15.17 -2.26 14.94
CA ASP A 123 -14.55 -2.10 16.27
C ASP A 123 -13.34 -3.00 16.49
N GLU A 124 -13.35 -4.22 15.94
CA GLU A 124 -12.17 -5.08 15.95
C GLU A 124 -11.06 -4.51 15.08
N ALA A 125 -11.40 -3.98 13.90
CA ALA A 125 -10.44 -3.33 13.00
C ALA A 125 -9.75 -2.13 13.68
N LYS A 126 -10.51 -1.31 14.42
CA LYS A 126 -9.97 -0.20 15.23
C LYS A 126 -8.98 -0.70 16.28
N ARG A 127 -9.35 -1.74 17.03
CA ARG A 127 -8.47 -2.34 18.04
C ARG A 127 -7.16 -2.80 17.41
N PHE A 128 -7.23 -3.53 16.30
CA PHE A 128 -6.04 -4.02 15.59
C PHE A 128 -5.18 -2.88 15.02
N LEU A 129 -5.77 -1.81 14.49
CA LEU A 129 -4.99 -0.63 14.06
C LEU A 129 -4.20 -0.03 15.23
N LEU A 130 -4.82 0.11 16.40
CA LEU A 130 -4.13 0.65 17.57
C LEU A 130 -3.03 -0.29 18.07
N GLU A 131 -3.24 -1.61 18.08
CA GLU A 131 -2.19 -2.57 18.41
C GLU A 131 -1.01 -2.51 17.43
N ALA A 132 -1.27 -2.32 16.13
CA ALA A 132 -0.22 -2.13 15.14
C ALA A 132 0.67 -0.92 15.48
N GLY A 133 0.07 0.19 15.94
CA GLY A 133 0.79 1.40 16.32
C GLY A 133 1.62 1.27 17.60
N LYS A 134 1.35 0.28 18.47
CA LYS A 134 2.08 0.10 19.74
C LYS A 134 3.45 -0.56 19.60
N THR A 135 3.84 -0.94 18.38
CA THR A 135 5.18 -1.42 18.06
C THR A 135 6.28 -0.42 18.47
N SER A 136 7.49 -0.92 18.73
CA SER A 136 8.69 -0.08 18.96
C SER A 136 9.28 0.48 17.66
N GLY A 137 8.69 0.15 16.51
CA GLY A 137 9.22 0.49 15.19
C GLY A 137 10.27 -0.49 14.69
N SER A 138 10.79 -0.19 13.50
CA SER A 138 11.80 -0.97 12.78
C SER A 138 12.55 -0.03 11.82
N PRO A 139 13.70 -0.41 11.25
CA PRO A 139 14.39 0.44 10.27
C PRO A 139 13.47 0.94 9.14
N GLN A 140 12.56 0.08 8.66
CA GLN A 140 11.58 0.43 7.63
C GLN A 140 10.47 1.36 8.16
N LEU A 141 9.89 1.03 9.32
CA LEU A 141 8.80 1.81 9.92
C LEU A 141 9.28 3.20 10.39
N ASN A 142 10.54 3.32 10.78
CA ASN A 142 11.11 4.57 11.27
C ASN A 142 11.46 5.54 10.13
N SER A 143 11.62 5.02 8.90
CA SER A 143 12.01 5.79 7.71
C SER A 143 10.84 6.00 6.75
N PHE A 144 10.52 4.99 5.93
CA PHE A 144 9.42 5.02 4.96
C PHE A 144 8.06 5.16 5.63
N GLY A 145 7.94 4.63 6.85
CA GLY A 145 6.74 4.71 7.65
C GLY A 145 5.87 3.47 7.58
N PRO A 146 4.84 3.42 8.43
CA PRO A 146 3.86 2.36 8.44
C PRO A 146 2.95 2.43 7.21
N ASN A 147 2.38 1.28 6.84
CA ASN A 147 1.27 1.24 5.90
C ASN A 147 0.00 1.88 6.53
N MET A 148 -0.75 2.62 5.71
CA MET A 148 -1.94 3.42 6.07
C MET A 148 -3.25 2.89 5.48
N LEU A 149 -3.25 1.73 4.82
CA LEU A 149 -4.43 1.18 4.14
C LEU A 149 -5.58 0.91 5.11
N LEU A 150 -5.32 0.24 6.23
CA LEU A 150 -6.35 0.02 7.27
C LEU A 150 -6.82 1.34 7.89
N ALA A 151 -5.91 2.31 8.08
CA ALA A 151 -6.28 3.63 8.58
C ALA A 151 -7.20 4.34 7.58
N ARG A 152 -6.93 4.25 6.27
CA ARG A 152 -7.79 4.78 5.21
C ARG A 152 -9.17 4.11 5.22
N GLU A 153 -9.22 2.78 5.23
CA GLU A 153 -10.45 1.99 5.30
C GLU A 153 -11.31 2.37 6.53
N LEU A 154 -10.68 2.68 7.67
CA LEU A 154 -11.37 3.18 8.87
C LEU A 154 -11.84 4.63 8.73
N LEU A 155 -11.07 5.51 8.08
CA LEU A 155 -11.53 6.88 7.77
C LEU A 155 -12.74 6.88 6.82
N GLU A 156 -12.78 5.97 5.86
CA GLU A 156 -13.94 5.76 4.96
C GLU A 156 -15.20 5.34 5.75
N LYS A 157 -15.05 4.73 6.93
CA LYS A 157 -16.14 4.44 7.88
C LYS A 157 -16.40 5.56 8.88
N GLY A 158 -15.66 6.67 8.82
CA GLY A 158 -15.80 7.82 9.71
C GLY A 158 -15.05 7.73 11.04
N GLU A 159 -14.22 6.70 11.24
CA GLU A 159 -13.51 6.38 12.50
C GLU A 159 -12.26 7.26 12.72
N ARG A 160 -12.47 8.58 12.74
CA ARG A 160 -11.42 9.60 12.73
C ARG A 160 -10.57 9.62 14.00
N GLU A 161 -11.21 9.49 15.16
CA GLU A 161 -10.52 9.53 16.46
C GLU A 161 -9.52 8.38 16.60
N THR A 162 -9.92 7.17 16.19
CA THR A 162 -9.04 6.00 16.20
C THR A 162 -7.82 6.23 15.32
N VAL A 163 -8.00 6.80 14.13
CA VAL A 163 -6.90 7.02 13.19
C VAL A 163 -5.95 8.13 13.67
N ILE A 164 -6.48 9.19 14.29
CA ILE A 164 -5.66 10.21 14.96
C ILE A 164 -4.84 9.56 16.09
N ARG A 165 -5.45 8.69 16.90
CA ARG A 165 -4.74 7.97 17.96
C ARG A 165 -3.66 7.05 17.42
N TYR A 166 -3.91 6.38 16.30
CA TYR A 166 -2.90 5.60 15.60
C TYR A 166 -1.73 6.47 15.13
N PHE A 167 -1.99 7.67 14.59
CA PHE A 167 -0.92 8.61 14.23
C PHE A 167 -0.05 9.02 15.42
N GLU A 168 -0.64 9.22 16.60
CA GLU A 168 0.10 9.53 17.83
C GLU A 168 1.00 8.37 18.26
N LEU A 169 0.54 7.13 18.09
CA LEU A 169 1.33 5.94 18.37
C LEU A 169 2.49 5.82 17.37
N CYS A 170 2.23 6.01 16.08
CA CYS A 170 3.25 6.00 15.03
C CYS A 170 4.30 7.10 15.20
N ALA A 171 3.93 8.28 15.71
CA ALA A 171 4.84 9.39 15.96
C ALA A 171 5.95 9.07 16.98
N LYS A 172 5.83 7.96 17.73
CA LYS A 172 6.86 7.50 18.68
C LYS A 172 8.05 6.85 17.98
N PHE A 173 7.86 6.32 16.77
CA PHE A 173 8.91 5.60 16.04
C PHE A 173 9.18 6.16 14.65
N TRP A 174 8.20 6.77 13.98
CA TRP A 174 8.37 7.32 12.65
C TRP A 174 9.05 8.69 12.72
N ASP A 175 10.27 8.79 12.18
CA ASP A 175 11.08 10.01 12.24
C ASP A 175 10.31 11.20 11.63
N ARG A 176 10.24 12.29 12.40
CA ARG A 176 9.56 13.53 12.02
C ARG A 176 10.07 14.13 10.71
N LYS A 177 11.33 13.87 10.34
CA LYS A 177 11.91 14.32 9.06
C LYS A 177 11.22 13.70 7.86
N PHE A 178 10.68 12.50 8.01
CA PHE A 178 10.02 11.75 6.92
C PHE A 178 8.50 11.70 7.10
N SER A 179 8.02 11.74 8.34
CA SER A 179 6.61 11.56 8.66
C SER A 179 5.75 12.73 8.16
N LYS A 180 4.57 12.41 7.62
CA LYS A 180 3.54 13.39 7.22
C LYS A 180 2.42 13.54 8.26
N LEU A 181 2.62 12.98 9.46
CA LEU A 181 1.58 12.78 10.47
C LEU A 181 0.91 14.09 10.92
N ASP A 182 1.67 15.18 11.05
CA ASP A 182 1.10 16.47 11.48
C ASP A 182 0.13 17.05 10.46
N GLY A 183 0.50 17.02 9.17
CA GLY A 183 -0.39 17.42 8.08
C GLY A 183 -1.61 16.51 7.97
N TRP A 184 -1.41 15.19 8.05
CA TRP A 184 -2.50 14.21 7.98
C TRP A 184 -3.49 14.35 9.14
N LYS A 185 -3.03 14.64 10.37
CA LYS A 185 -3.93 14.95 11.50
C LYS A 185 -4.82 16.15 11.21
N VAL A 186 -4.31 17.21 10.58
CA VAL A 186 -5.11 18.39 10.24
C VAL A 186 -6.21 18.03 9.23
N VAL A 187 -5.87 17.25 8.20
CA VAL A 187 -6.82 16.79 7.19
C VAL A 187 -7.92 15.93 7.82
N VAL A 188 -7.56 14.94 8.65
CA VAL A 188 -8.53 14.08 9.34
C VAL A 188 -9.46 14.88 10.26
N LYS A 189 -8.94 15.86 10.99
CA LYS A 189 -9.76 16.72 11.88
C LYS A 189 -10.77 17.58 11.12
N LYS A 190 -10.52 17.89 9.85
CA LYS A 190 -11.46 18.62 9.00
C LYS A 190 -12.58 17.75 8.43
N GLY A 191 -12.48 16.44 8.60
CA GLY A 191 -13.43 15.49 8.05
C GLY A 191 -12.92 14.71 6.84
N ASP A 192 -11.76 15.08 6.30
CA ASP A 192 -11.22 14.57 5.04
C ASP A 192 -10.30 13.35 5.23
N ILE A 193 -10.02 12.65 4.13
CA ILE A 193 -9.06 11.53 4.10
C ILE A 193 -7.73 12.04 3.53
N PRO A 194 -6.60 11.88 4.24
CA PRO A 194 -5.31 12.28 3.71
C PRO A 194 -4.89 11.47 2.48
N GLU A 195 -4.19 12.13 1.57
CA GLU A 195 -3.45 11.45 0.50
C GLU A 195 -2.23 10.73 1.09
N PHE A 196 -2.42 9.45 1.39
CA PHE A 196 -1.39 8.59 1.99
C PHE A 196 -0.31 8.18 0.99
N GLY A 197 -0.59 8.25 -0.32
CA GLY A 197 0.38 7.98 -1.38
C GLY A 197 1.07 6.61 -1.22
N PRO A 198 2.41 6.53 -1.25
CA PRO A 198 3.14 5.27 -1.16
C PRO A 198 2.90 4.46 0.12
N ASN A 199 2.45 5.09 1.22
CA ASN A 199 2.09 4.38 2.45
C ASN A 199 0.87 3.46 2.29
N LEU A 200 0.25 3.38 1.12
CA LEU A 200 -0.80 2.41 0.81
C LEU A 200 -0.27 1.12 0.16
N LEU A 201 0.99 1.09 -0.28
CA LEU A 201 1.49 0.05 -1.20
C LEU A 201 2.43 -0.98 -0.56
N TYR A 202 3.22 -0.60 0.44
CA TYR A 202 4.24 -1.48 1.02
C TYR A 202 3.69 -2.29 2.20
N GLN A 203 4.30 -3.44 2.53
CA GLN A 203 4.03 -4.25 3.74
C GLN A 203 2.64 -4.93 3.85
N LEU A 204 1.65 -4.54 3.05
CA LEU A 204 0.35 -5.18 2.91
C LEU A 204 0.12 -5.64 1.49
#